data_AF-A0ABD6QP15-F1
#
_entry.id   AF-A0ABD6QP15-F1
#
_cell.length_a   1.000
_cell.length_b   1.000
_cell.length_c   1.000
_cell.angle_alpha   90.00
_cell.angle_beta   90.00
_cell.angle_gamma   90.00
#
_symmetry.space_group_name_H-M   'P 1'
#
loop_
_entity.id
_entity.type
_entity.pdbx_description
1 polymer ?
#
loop_
_entity_poly.entity_id
_entity_poly.type
_entity_poly.pdbx_seq_one_letter_code
_entity_poly.pdbx_strand_id
1 'polypeptide(L)'
;MVEPEGDIPVTPATTRRIAGLAFPALGVLAAEPIYLLFDIAIVGRLGALSLAGLAIGGLILGLVNSQGTFLSYGTTARSARMFGAGDRQSAVGEGVQATWLGLGLGLLIIAVVQAAAEPLLSSIAGHADIAGAALPWLRIAILAAPAILVSLAGNGWMRGVQDTVRPLRYVVFGFAVSAVLCPLLVYGWLGLPRLELPGSAVANLVGQWVAALLFLRALLHEKVPLRVQPDVLRAQLTMGRDLLLRSMAFQACFLSAGAVAARFGAAAVAAHQVVLQVWSFLALVLDSLAIAAQSLVGAALGAGQVAHAKSVAWRVTLFSTMAGVVLSLVFAVGSSVLPPVFTDDQSVLAAIGVPWWFLVAQLPVAGIVFALDGVLLGAGDAKFMRNATLTSALVGFLPLIWLSLIYGWGLFGIWSGLSTFMVLRLVFVGWRAFSGRWLVPGTA
;
A
#
# COMPACT_ATOMS: atom_id res chain seq x y z
N MET A 1 8.21 40.84 -29.15
CA MET A 1 9.24 39.88 -28.73
C MET A 1 9.13 39.77 -27.23
N VAL A 2 8.47 38.70 -26.76
CA VAL A 2 8.31 38.40 -25.33
C VAL A 2 9.51 37.55 -24.95
N GLU A 3 10.31 38.00 -24.00
CA GLU A 3 11.44 37.24 -23.45
C GLU A 3 10.94 35.91 -22.87
N PRO A 4 11.69 34.79 -23.01
CA PRO A 4 11.33 33.56 -22.36
C PRO A 4 11.43 33.74 -20.84
N GLU A 5 10.29 33.62 -20.14
CA GLU A 5 10.23 33.52 -18.69
C GLU A 5 11.23 32.46 -18.22
N GLY A 6 12.10 32.86 -17.29
CA GLY A 6 13.28 32.11 -16.88
C GLY A 6 12.96 30.67 -16.49
N ASP A 7 13.74 29.74 -17.04
CA ASP A 7 13.77 28.34 -16.66
C ASP A 7 13.81 28.22 -15.13
N ILE A 8 12.75 27.65 -14.55
CA ILE A 8 12.73 27.30 -13.12
C ILE A 8 13.95 26.39 -12.89
N PRO A 9 14.85 26.72 -11.94
CA PRO A 9 16.10 26.00 -11.79
C PRO A 9 15.83 24.50 -11.55
N VAL A 10 16.28 23.69 -12.52
CA VAL A 10 16.12 22.24 -12.52
C VAL A 10 16.92 21.67 -11.34
N THR A 11 16.26 21.43 -10.22
CA THR A 11 16.95 20.89 -9.04
C THR A 11 17.26 19.42 -9.30
N PRO A 12 18.54 19.01 -9.40
CA PRO A 12 18.88 17.64 -9.78
C PRO A 12 18.28 16.64 -8.80
N ALA A 13 17.72 15.54 -9.31
CA ALA A 13 17.37 14.39 -8.49
C ALA A 13 18.66 13.70 -8.02
N THR A 14 19.19 14.19 -6.91
CA THR A 14 20.32 13.61 -6.20
C THR A 14 19.85 12.43 -5.37
N THR A 15 20.75 11.49 -5.09
CA THR A 15 20.47 10.33 -4.21
C THR A 15 19.93 10.77 -2.85
N ARG A 16 20.45 11.87 -2.30
CA ARG A 16 19.97 12.48 -1.04
C ARG A 16 18.50 12.90 -1.12
N ARG A 17 18.06 13.46 -2.26
CA ARG A 17 16.66 13.88 -2.46
C ARG A 17 15.73 12.67 -2.59
N ILE A 18 16.12 11.66 -3.37
CA ILE A 18 15.34 10.42 -3.50
C ILE A 18 15.18 9.75 -2.13
N ALA A 19 16.29 9.58 -1.39
CA ALA A 19 16.28 9.04 -0.04
C ALA A 19 15.44 9.88 0.94
N GLY A 20 15.54 11.22 0.86
CA GLY A 20 14.76 12.14 1.69
C GLY A 20 13.24 12.04 1.48
N LEU A 21 12.79 11.58 0.30
CA LEU A 21 11.38 11.31 0.04
C LEU A 21 11.01 9.87 0.43
N ALA A 22 11.85 8.90 0.08
CA ALA A 22 11.57 7.48 0.29
C ALA A 22 11.60 7.04 1.75
N PHE A 23 12.58 7.45 2.55
CA PHE A 23 12.68 7.00 3.95
C PHE A 23 11.47 7.41 4.80
N PRO A 24 10.97 8.66 4.74
CA PRO A 24 9.75 9.00 5.46
C PRO A 24 8.52 8.27 4.92
N ALA A 25 8.44 8.04 3.60
CA ALA A 25 7.37 7.25 3.00
C ALA A 25 7.38 5.78 3.50
N LEU A 26 8.57 5.17 3.62
CA LEU A 26 8.74 3.85 4.21
C LEU A 26 8.23 3.81 5.65
N GLY A 27 8.55 4.83 6.45
CA GLY A 27 8.04 4.91 7.82
C GLY A 27 6.51 4.98 7.90
N VAL A 28 5.86 5.66 6.95
CA VAL A 28 4.38 5.63 6.84
C VAL A 28 3.87 4.25 6.45
N LEU A 29 4.48 3.61 5.43
CA LEU A 29 4.09 2.28 4.96
C LEU A 29 4.28 1.20 6.05
N ALA A 30 5.31 1.36 6.89
CA ALA A 30 5.61 0.43 7.97
C ALA A 30 4.72 0.64 9.21
N ALA A 31 4.16 1.83 9.41
CA ALA A 31 3.43 2.17 10.63
C ALA A 31 2.22 1.27 10.88
N GLU A 32 1.44 0.97 9.85
CA GLU A 32 0.24 0.12 9.98
C GLU A 32 0.58 -1.35 10.29
N PRO A 33 1.49 -2.03 9.56
CA PRO A 33 1.95 -3.37 9.94
C PRO A 33 2.49 -3.44 11.37
N ILE A 34 3.28 -2.43 11.79
CA ILE A 34 3.80 -2.35 13.16
C ILE A 34 2.67 -2.21 14.17
N TYR A 35 1.67 -1.38 13.87
CA TYR A 35 0.48 -1.25 14.70
C TYR A 35 -0.29 -2.56 14.84
N LEU A 36 -0.51 -3.27 13.73
CA LEU A 36 -1.21 -4.56 13.75
C LEU A 36 -0.49 -5.57 14.65
N LEU A 37 0.84 -5.67 14.54
CA LEU A 37 1.66 -6.56 15.40
C LEU A 37 1.55 -6.17 16.88
N PHE A 38 1.60 -4.87 17.17
CA PHE A 38 1.41 -4.36 18.53
C PHE A 38 0.02 -4.73 19.06
N ASP A 39 -1.03 -4.51 18.28
CA ASP A 39 -2.41 -4.77 18.68
C ASP A 39 -2.66 -6.28 18.91
N ILE A 40 -2.13 -7.13 18.04
CA ILE A 40 -2.13 -8.60 18.22
C ILE A 40 -1.43 -9.00 19.53
N ALA A 41 -0.30 -8.37 19.86
CA ALA A 41 0.44 -8.69 21.07
C ALA A 41 -0.31 -8.31 22.36
N ILE A 42 -1.08 -7.22 22.34
CA ILE A 42 -1.92 -6.78 23.46
C ILE A 42 -3.18 -7.66 23.54
N VAL A 43 -3.95 -7.76 22.46
CA VAL A 43 -5.21 -8.52 22.43
C VAL A 43 -4.96 -10.02 22.62
N GLY A 44 -3.85 -10.55 22.13
CA GLY A 44 -3.49 -11.96 22.26
C GLY A 44 -3.39 -12.44 23.71
N ARG A 45 -3.13 -11.54 24.68
CA ARG A 45 -3.12 -11.88 26.11
C ARG A 45 -4.51 -12.07 26.71
N LEU A 46 -5.58 -11.65 26.02
CA LEU A 46 -6.96 -11.92 26.43
C LEU A 46 -7.39 -13.37 26.13
N GLY A 47 -6.73 -14.02 25.18
CA GLY A 47 -7.00 -15.41 24.79
C GLY A 47 -7.36 -15.56 23.31
N ALA A 48 -7.50 -16.83 22.89
CA ALA A 48 -7.65 -17.22 21.50
C ALA A 48 -8.92 -16.65 20.84
N LEU A 49 -10.04 -16.60 21.57
CA LEU A 49 -11.31 -16.08 21.05
C LEU A 49 -11.20 -14.60 20.67
N SER A 50 -10.57 -13.78 21.52
CA SER A 50 -10.35 -12.35 21.23
C SER A 50 -9.41 -12.15 20.05
N LEU A 51 -8.37 -12.97 19.94
CA LEU A 51 -7.44 -12.91 18.81
C LEU A 51 -8.12 -13.31 17.48
N ALA A 52 -8.95 -14.36 17.50
CA ALA A 52 -9.74 -14.76 16.34
C ALA A 52 -10.75 -13.66 15.95
N GLY A 53 -11.42 -13.05 16.93
CA GLY A 53 -12.31 -11.92 16.70
C GLY A 53 -11.61 -10.71 16.07
N LEU A 54 -10.43 -10.35 16.60
CA LEU A 54 -9.56 -9.31 16.06
C LEU A 54 -9.13 -9.62 14.63
N ALA A 55 -8.70 -10.85 14.35
CA ALA A 55 -8.24 -11.25 13.02
C ALA A 55 -9.35 -11.05 11.98
N ILE A 56 -10.56 -11.54 12.26
CA ILE A 56 -11.69 -11.42 11.32
C ILE A 56 -12.14 -9.97 11.15
N GLY A 57 -12.28 -9.22 12.24
CA GLY A 57 -12.62 -7.79 12.15
C GLY A 57 -11.55 -7.00 11.40
N GLY A 58 -10.28 -7.27 11.68
CA GLY A 58 -9.11 -6.66 11.07
C GLY A 58 -9.02 -6.92 9.56
N LEU A 59 -9.44 -8.09 9.08
CA LEU A 59 -9.52 -8.38 7.64
C LEU A 59 -10.40 -7.38 6.88
N ILE A 60 -11.56 -7.03 7.46
CA ILE A 60 -12.50 -6.09 6.83
C ILE A 60 -11.93 -4.67 6.82
N LEU A 61 -11.34 -4.23 7.94
CA LEU A 61 -10.71 -2.91 8.01
C LEU A 61 -9.46 -2.82 7.10
N GLY A 62 -8.67 -3.90 7.03
CA GLY A 62 -7.54 -4.02 6.12
C GLY A 62 -7.96 -3.95 4.65
N LEU A 63 -9.14 -4.44 4.29
CA LEU A 63 -9.70 -4.26 2.95
C LEU A 63 -10.01 -2.78 2.66
N VAL A 64 -10.57 -2.05 3.63
CA VAL A 64 -10.81 -0.60 3.49
C VAL A 64 -9.50 0.14 3.22
N ASN A 65 -8.46 -0.16 4.00
CA ASN A 65 -7.16 0.49 3.83
C ASN A 65 -6.49 0.13 2.49
N SER A 66 -6.34 -1.18 2.20
CA SER A 66 -5.69 -1.67 0.98
C SER A 66 -6.37 -1.17 -0.29
N GLN A 67 -7.72 -1.19 -0.34
CA GLN A 67 -8.46 -0.66 -1.47
C GLN A 67 -8.41 0.87 -1.50
N GLY A 68 -8.45 1.55 -0.34
CA GLY A 68 -8.35 3.00 -0.23
C GLY A 68 -7.03 3.59 -0.74
N THR A 69 -5.97 2.81 -0.90
CA THR A 69 -4.65 3.27 -1.38
C THR A 69 -4.70 4.02 -2.71
N PHE A 70 -5.74 3.80 -3.53
CA PHE A 70 -5.96 4.57 -4.75
C PHE A 70 -6.05 6.08 -4.49
N LEU A 71 -6.61 6.51 -3.35
CA LEU A 71 -6.67 7.93 -2.98
C LEU A 71 -5.26 8.49 -2.85
N SER A 72 -4.35 7.73 -2.24
CA SER A 72 -2.98 8.18 -2.03
C SER A 72 -2.24 8.27 -3.36
N TYR A 73 -2.16 7.17 -4.11
CA TYR A 73 -1.41 7.14 -5.37
C TYR A 73 -2.03 8.05 -6.44
N GLY A 74 -3.36 8.06 -6.58
CA GLY A 74 -4.03 8.92 -7.56
C GLY A 74 -3.80 10.40 -7.27
N THR A 75 -3.94 10.81 -6.01
CA THR A 75 -3.73 12.20 -5.59
C THR A 75 -2.27 12.61 -5.70
N THR A 76 -1.31 11.74 -5.34
CA THR A 76 0.12 12.05 -5.50
C THR A 76 0.47 12.35 -6.95
N ALA A 77 -0.01 11.55 -7.91
CA ALA A 77 0.29 11.76 -9.33
C ALA A 77 -0.20 13.13 -9.83
N ARG A 78 -1.47 13.44 -9.55
CA ARG A 78 -2.10 14.69 -10.00
C ARG A 78 -1.52 15.92 -9.30
N SER A 79 -1.37 15.83 -7.98
CA SER A 79 -0.81 16.90 -7.16
C SER A 79 0.66 17.18 -7.54
N ALA A 80 1.46 16.15 -7.81
CA ALA A 80 2.85 16.31 -8.24
C ALA A 80 2.98 17.08 -9.56
N ARG A 81 2.09 16.83 -10.54
CA ARG A 81 2.09 17.56 -11.81
C ARG A 81 1.78 19.04 -11.61
N MET A 82 0.73 19.38 -10.88
CA MET A 82 0.40 20.79 -10.58
C MET A 82 1.53 21.47 -9.80
N PHE A 83 2.12 20.77 -8.84
CA PHE A 83 3.25 21.28 -8.06
C PHE A 83 4.47 21.56 -8.95
N GLY A 84 4.76 20.66 -9.89
CA GLY A 84 5.83 20.84 -10.88
C GLY A 84 5.62 22.05 -11.79
N ALA A 85 4.37 22.33 -12.16
CA ALA A 85 4.00 23.51 -12.94
C ALA A 85 4.07 24.84 -12.14
N GLY A 86 4.48 24.80 -10.87
CA GLY A 86 4.52 25.97 -9.98
C GLY A 86 3.17 26.31 -9.33
N ASP A 87 2.10 25.56 -9.65
CA ASP A 87 0.76 25.79 -9.11
C ASP A 87 0.51 24.93 -7.85
N ARG A 88 1.11 25.35 -6.74
CA ARG A 88 0.90 24.71 -5.44
C ARG A 88 -0.56 24.76 -5.00
N GLN A 89 -1.29 25.83 -5.33
CA GLN A 89 -2.68 25.99 -4.91
C GLN A 89 -3.57 24.90 -5.51
N SER A 90 -3.43 24.61 -6.80
CA SER A 90 -4.14 23.52 -7.43
C SER A 90 -3.62 22.15 -7.02
N ALA A 91 -2.31 22.02 -6.74
CA ALA A 91 -1.73 20.78 -6.20
C ALA A 91 -2.35 20.39 -4.85
N VAL A 92 -2.58 21.36 -3.97
CA VAL A 92 -3.30 21.16 -2.70
C VAL A 92 -4.81 21.02 -2.94
N GLY A 93 -5.35 21.71 -3.95
CA GLY A 93 -6.74 21.55 -4.41
C GLY A 93 -7.11 20.11 -4.76
N GLU A 94 -6.20 19.33 -5.36
CA GLU A 94 -6.36 17.88 -5.54
C GLU A 94 -6.55 17.14 -4.20
N GLY A 95 -5.78 17.54 -3.18
CA GLY A 95 -5.92 17.03 -1.81
C GLY A 95 -7.27 17.34 -1.18
N VAL A 96 -7.84 18.52 -1.45
CA VAL A 96 -9.21 18.87 -1.02
C VAL A 96 -10.23 17.92 -1.65
N GLN A 97 -10.15 17.67 -2.96
CA GLN A 97 -11.10 16.79 -3.63
C GLN A 97 -10.95 15.33 -3.20
N ALA A 98 -9.71 14.87 -3.00
CA ALA A 98 -9.44 13.55 -2.45
C ALA A 98 -9.96 13.39 -1.02
N THR A 99 -9.90 14.46 -0.21
CA THR A 99 -10.46 14.48 1.16
C THR A 99 -11.98 14.39 1.12
N TRP A 100 -12.65 15.16 0.25
CA TRP A 100 -14.11 15.04 0.05
C TRP A 100 -14.52 13.64 -0.42
N LEU A 101 -13.78 13.07 -1.37
CA LEU A 101 -13.99 11.70 -1.83
C LEU A 101 -13.82 10.69 -0.69
N GLY A 102 -12.77 10.85 0.13
CA GLY A 102 -12.48 9.98 1.26
C GLY A 102 -13.54 10.05 2.36
N LEU A 103 -14.05 11.25 2.67
CA LEU A 103 -15.16 11.43 3.61
C LEU A 103 -16.44 10.77 3.08
N GLY A 104 -16.82 11.04 1.82
CA GLY A 104 -18.02 10.47 1.21
C GLY A 104 -17.97 8.95 1.13
N LEU A 105 -16.86 8.39 0.64
CA LEU A 105 -16.64 6.95 0.56
C LEU A 105 -16.55 6.30 1.95
N GLY A 106 -15.90 6.97 2.91
CA GLY A 106 -15.79 6.48 4.28
C GLY A 106 -17.15 6.39 4.98
N LEU A 107 -18.00 7.40 4.82
CA LEU A 107 -19.37 7.38 5.35
C LEU A 107 -20.22 6.30 4.68
N LEU A 108 -20.07 6.10 3.37
CA LEU A 108 -20.73 5.01 2.66
C LEU A 108 -20.27 3.65 3.19
N ILE A 109 -18.96 3.46 3.41
CA ILE A 109 -18.40 2.23 3.98
C ILE A 109 -18.95 1.99 5.38
N ILE A 110 -19.02 3.02 6.24
CA ILE A 110 -19.66 2.90 7.56
C ILE A 110 -21.10 2.41 7.41
N ALA A 111 -21.91 3.05 6.56
CA ALA A 111 -23.31 2.68 6.39
C ALA A 111 -23.48 1.22 5.93
N VAL A 112 -22.71 0.81 4.91
CA VAL A 112 -22.77 -0.54 4.35
C VAL A 112 -22.31 -1.58 5.37
N VAL A 113 -21.16 -1.37 6.00
CA VAL A 113 -20.59 -2.35 6.93
C VAL A 113 -21.40 -2.41 8.22
N GLN A 114 -21.91 -1.30 8.76
CA GLN A 114 -22.75 -1.34 9.96
C GLN A 114 -24.05 -2.12 9.70
N ALA A 115 -24.68 -1.91 8.53
CA ALA A 115 -25.88 -2.64 8.14
C ALA A 115 -25.61 -4.13 7.89
N ALA A 116 -24.45 -4.46 7.32
CA ALA A 116 -24.09 -5.82 6.94
C ALA A 116 -23.17 -6.54 7.94
N ALA A 117 -22.81 -5.94 9.09
CA ALA A 117 -21.76 -6.45 9.97
C ALA A 117 -22.03 -7.89 10.45
N GLU A 118 -23.26 -8.18 10.84
CA GLU A 118 -23.68 -9.48 11.35
C GLU A 118 -23.70 -10.59 10.28
N PRO A 119 -24.34 -10.42 9.10
CA PRO A 119 -24.26 -11.41 8.03
C PRO A 119 -22.84 -11.57 7.47
N LEU A 120 -22.05 -10.49 7.42
CA LEU A 120 -20.64 -10.56 7.00
C LEU A 120 -19.83 -11.41 7.98
N LEU A 121 -19.89 -11.11 9.27
CA LEU A 121 -19.08 -11.84 10.26
C LEU A 121 -19.52 -13.29 10.44
N SER A 122 -20.82 -13.57 10.44
CA SER A 122 -21.32 -14.95 10.50
C SER A 122 -20.87 -15.79 9.29
N SER A 123 -20.81 -15.20 8.09
CA SER A 123 -20.34 -15.90 6.89
C SER A 123 -18.82 -16.17 6.89
N ILE A 124 -18.02 -15.29 7.50
CA ILE A 124 -16.55 -15.41 7.51
C ILE A 124 -16.06 -16.27 8.67
N ALA A 125 -16.67 -16.14 9.86
CA ALA A 125 -16.13 -16.72 11.09
C ALA A 125 -16.31 -18.23 11.23
N GLY A 126 -17.30 -18.82 10.56
CA GLY A 126 -17.61 -20.24 10.65
C GLY A 126 -18.15 -20.71 12.02
N HIS A 127 -17.95 -19.93 13.09
CA HIS A 127 -18.44 -20.21 14.45
C HIS A 127 -19.06 -18.95 15.08
N ALA A 128 -20.16 -19.14 15.82
CA ALA A 128 -20.99 -18.04 16.34
C ALA A 128 -20.30 -17.24 17.47
N ASP A 129 -19.46 -17.90 18.26
CA ASP A 129 -18.66 -17.29 19.32
C ASP A 129 -17.62 -16.31 18.76
N ILE A 130 -16.90 -16.69 17.70
CA ILE A 130 -15.93 -15.82 17.03
C ILE A 130 -16.64 -14.64 16.37
N ALA A 131 -17.77 -14.87 15.69
CA ALA A 131 -18.58 -13.79 15.12
C ALA A 131 -19.08 -12.82 16.21
N GLY A 132 -19.54 -13.36 17.35
CA GLY A 132 -19.97 -12.58 18.51
C GLY A 132 -18.85 -11.73 19.13
N ALA A 133 -17.63 -12.25 19.18
CA ALA A 133 -16.46 -11.51 19.65
C ALA A 133 -16.02 -10.42 18.64
N ALA A 134 -16.05 -10.71 17.34
CA ALA A 134 -15.65 -9.79 16.28
C ALA A 134 -16.64 -8.63 16.07
N LEU A 135 -17.94 -8.86 16.28
CA LEU A 135 -19.01 -7.90 15.98
C LEU A 135 -18.85 -6.54 16.68
N PRO A 136 -18.73 -6.45 18.02
CA PRO A 136 -18.57 -5.17 18.68
C PRO A 136 -17.27 -4.47 18.26
N TRP A 137 -16.20 -5.24 18.03
CA TRP A 137 -14.92 -4.70 17.54
C TRP A 137 -15.09 -4.07 16.15
N LEU A 138 -15.69 -4.78 15.20
CA LEU A 138 -15.88 -4.31 13.82
C LEU A 138 -16.75 -3.05 13.77
N ARG A 139 -17.87 -3.05 14.52
CA ARG A 139 -18.79 -1.90 14.55
C ARG A 139 -18.12 -0.63 15.07
N ILE A 140 -17.14 -0.74 15.97
CA ILE A 140 -16.35 0.39 16.44
C ILE A 140 -15.26 0.74 15.42
N ALA A 141 -14.47 -0.25 15.00
CA ALA A 141 -13.32 -0.06 14.14
C ALA A 141 -13.69 0.56 12.79
N ILE A 142 -14.85 0.21 12.22
CA ILE A 142 -15.26 0.75 10.92
C ILE A 142 -15.56 2.25 10.95
N LEU A 143 -15.82 2.84 12.12
CA LEU A 143 -15.95 4.28 12.27
C LEU A 143 -14.65 5.02 11.96
N ALA A 144 -13.52 4.30 11.85
CA ALA A 144 -12.24 4.82 11.40
C ALA A 144 -12.13 4.92 9.86
N ALA A 145 -13.05 4.32 9.08
CA ALA A 145 -12.96 4.30 7.62
C ALA A 145 -12.82 5.71 7.00
N PRO A 146 -13.60 6.74 7.39
CA PRO A 146 -13.37 8.10 6.92
C PRO A 146 -11.99 8.64 7.30
N ALA A 147 -11.52 8.37 8.52
CA ALA A 147 -10.22 8.84 9.00
C ALA A 147 -9.05 8.19 8.23
N ILE A 148 -9.14 6.89 7.93
CA ILE A 148 -8.18 6.16 7.10
C ILE A 148 -8.13 6.80 5.71
N LEU A 149 -9.27 6.97 5.05
CA LEU A 149 -9.33 7.52 3.70
C LEU A 149 -8.87 8.99 3.63
N VAL A 150 -9.20 9.81 4.63
CA VAL A 150 -8.68 11.18 4.77
C VAL A 150 -7.17 11.17 4.96
N SER A 151 -6.63 10.25 5.76
CA SER A 151 -5.18 10.11 5.94
C SER A 151 -4.48 9.66 4.66
N LEU A 152 -5.10 8.78 3.86
CA LEU A 152 -4.59 8.37 2.55
C LEU A 152 -4.60 9.52 1.53
N ALA A 153 -5.67 10.33 1.50
CA ALA A 153 -5.72 11.58 0.72
C ALA A 153 -4.63 12.57 1.17
N GLY A 154 -4.48 12.74 2.48
CA GLY A 154 -3.47 13.57 3.13
C GLY A 154 -2.06 13.18 2.73
N ASN A 155 -1.74 11.89 2.83
CA ASN A 155 -0.51 11.32 2.31
C ASN A 155 -0.33 11.63 0.83
N GLY A 156 -1.41 11.45 0.04
CA GLY A 156 -1.40 11.64 -1.40
C GLY A 156 -0.91 13.02 -1.83
N TRP A 157 -1.59 14.08 -1.36
CA TRP A 157 -1.24 15.46 -1.78
C TRP A 157 0.08 15.93 -1.17
N MET A 158 0.39 15.58 0.08
CA MET A 158 1.65 15.97 0.72
C MET A 158 2.85 15.34 0.00
N ARG A 159 2.76 14.05 -0.38
CA ARG A 159 3.75 13.40 -1.25
C ARG A 159 3.84 14.09 -2.62
N GLY A 160 2.70 14.53 -3.18
CA GLY A 160 2.63 15.27 -4.44
C GLY A 160 3.43 16.57 -4.40
N VAL A 161 3.28 17.36 -3.34
CA VAL A 161 4.07 18.58 -3.10
C VAL A 161 5.45 18.32 -2.47
N GLN A 162 5.91 17.06 -2.51
CA GLN A 162 7.23 16.61 -2.02
C GLN A 162 7.46 16.81 -0.51
N ASP A 163 6.41 16.85 0.30
CA ASP A 163 6.47 16.80 1.76
C ASP A 163 6.12 15.41 2.28
N THR A 164 7.14 14.60 2.55
CA THR A 164 6.97 13.23 3.06
C THR A 164 7.19 13.13 4.58
N VAL A 165 7.77 14.16 5.20
CA VAL A 165 8.11 14.16 6.63
C VAL A 165 6.89 14.49 7.49
N ARG A 166 6.04 15.45 7.09
CA ARG A 166 4.80 15.75 7.82
C ARG A 166 3.86 14.53 7.88
N PRO A 167 3.58 13.81 6.77
CA PRO A 167 2.79 12.59 6.82
C PRO A 167 3.32 11.56 7.81
N LEU A 168 4.64 11.31 7.83
CA LEU A 168 5.26 10.39 8.79
C LEU A 168 4.95 10.80 10.23
N ARG A 169 5.16 12.09 10.57
CA ARG A 169 4.91 12.60 11.93
C ARG A 169 3.44 12.42 12.34
N TYR A 170 2.50 12.67 11.44
CA TYR A 170 1.07 12.56 11.74
C TYR A 170 0.65 11.12 11.98
N VAL A 171 1.11 10.20 11.13
CA VAL A 171 0.83 8.76 11.27
C VAL A 171 1.49 8.19 12.53
N VAL A 172 2.76 8.51 12.79
CA VAL A 172 3.46 8.06 13.99
C VAL A 172 2.82 8.62 15.26
N PHE A 173 2.38 9.88 15.25
CA PHE A 173 1.68 10.46 16.40
C PHE A 173 0.34 9.77 16.66
N GLY A 174 -0.48 9.56 15.61
CA GLY A 174 -1.72 8.79 15.73
C GLY A 174 -1.48 7.38 16.26
N PHE A 175 -0.47 6.69 15.72
CA PHE A 175 -0.04 5.38 16.20
C PHE A 175 0.40 5.41 17.68
N ALA A 176 1.17 6.41 18.10
CA ALA A 176 1.60 6.55 19.50
C ALA A 176 0.40 6.73 20.43
N VAL A 177 -0.61 7.52 20.03
CA VAL A 177 -1.86 7.66 20.78
C VAL A 177 -2.58 6.31 20.89
N SER A 178 -2.73 5.57 19.79
CA SER A 178 -3.31 4.22 19.82
C SER A 178 -2.51 3.24 20.67
N ALA A 179 -1.19 3.27 20.60
CA ALA A 179 -0.31 2.37 21.33
C ALA A 179 -0.38 2.60 22.84
N VAL A 180 -0.58 3.85 23.28
CA VAL A 180 -0.82 4.17 24.69
C VAL A 180 -2.24 3.78 25.10
N LEU A 181 -3.26 4.11 24.31
CA LEU A 181 -4.66 3.85 24.66
C LEU A 181 -5.03 2.36 24.64
N CYS A 182 -4.39 1.56 23.77
CA CYS A 182 -4.74 0.15 23.61
C CYS A 182 -4.61 -0.65 24.91
N PRO A 183 -3.43 -0.77 25.57
CA PRO A 183 -3.33 -1.51 26.82
C PRO A 183 -4.19 -0.91 27.94
N LEU A 184 -4.36 0.42 27.96
CA LEU A 184 -5.20 1.12 28.94
C LEU A 184 -6.67 0.70 28.86
N LEU A 185 -7.25 0.66 27.66
CA LEU A 185 -8.65 0.32 27.42
C LEU A 185 -8.88 -1.20 27.37
N VAL A 186 -7.92 -1.96 26.88
CA VAL A 186 -8.01 -3.43 26.80
C VAL A 186 -8.01 -4.04 28.20
N TYR A 187 -7.10 -3.61 29.08
CA TYR A 187 -6.97 -4.19 30.43
C TYR A 187 -7.63 -3.37 31.55
N GLY A 188 -8.08 -2.14 31.27
CA GLY A 188 -8.66 -1.24 32.28
C GLY A 188 -7.62 -0.68 33.25
N TRP A 189 -6.40 -0.39 32.77
CA TRP A 189 -5.35 0.21 33.60
C TRP A 189 -5.66 1.67 33.93
N LEU A 190 -5.05 2.19 35.01
CA LEU A 190 -5.23 3.58 35.49
C LEU A 190 -6.68 3.97 35.82
N GLY A 191 -7.53 2.99 36.20
CA GLY A 191 -8.93 3.23 36.56
C GLY A 191 -9.89 3.41 35.37
N LEU A 192 -9.41 3.16 34.14
CA LEU A 192 -10.24 3.13 32.94
C LEU A 192 -11.10 1.86 32.88
N PRO A 193 -12.24 1.88 32.18
CA PRO A 193 -13.07 0.69 32.00
C PRO A 193 -12.29 -0.39 31.24
N ARG A 194 -12.40 -1.64 31.69
CA ARG A 194 -11.87 -2.80 30.99
C ARG A 194 -12.80 -3.18 29.85
N LEU A 195 -12.45 -2.76 28.64
CA LEU A 195 -13.23 -2.97 27.42
C LEU A 195 -12.77 -4.18 26.61
N GLU A 196 -11.71 -4.88 27.03
CA GLU A 196 -11.17 -6.07 26.38
C GLU A 196 -10.93 -5.84 24.87
N LEU A 197 -11.38 -6.75 24.00
CA LEU A 197 -11.19 -6.65 22.55
C LEU A 197 -11.74 -5.31 21.98
N PRO A 198 -12.99 -4.89 22.25
CA PRO A 198 -13.48 -3.56 21.87
C PRO A 198 -12.58 -2.39 22.27
N GLY A 199 -11.84 -2.50 23.37
CA GLY A 199 -10.87 -1.48 23.81
C GLY A 199 -9.77 -1.21 22.76
N SER A 200 -9.29 -2.26 22.09
CA SER A 200 -8.33 -2.13 20.98
C SER A 200 -8.93 -1.37 19.79
N ALA A 201 -10.17 -1.67 19.41
CA ALA A 201 -10.87 -0.95 18.34
C ALA A 201 -11.02 0.55 18.64
N VAL A 202 -11.37 0.90 19.88
CA VAL A 202 -11.48 2.31 20.32
C VAL A 202 -10.10 2.99 20.27
N ALA A 203 -9.06 2.33 20.76
CA ALA A 203 -7.70 2.87 20.71
C ALA A 203 -7.24 3.13 19.27
N ASN A 204 -7.50 2.20 18.35
CA ASN A 204 -7.22 2.40 16.92
C ASN A 204 -8.00 3.58 16.36
N LEU A 205 -9.32 3.59 16.60
CA LEU A 205 -10.24 4.62 16.11
C LEU A 205 -9.74 6.02 16.49
N VAL A 206 -9.36 6.21 17.76
CA VAL A 206 -8.83 7.49 18.24
C VAL A 206 -7.54 7.86 17.52
N GLY A 207 -6.57 6.95 17.39
CA GLY A 207 -5.31 7.28 16.69
C GLY A 207 -5.49 7.57 15.21
N GLN A 208 -6.38 6.85 14.52
CA GLN A 208 -6.72 7.12 13.12
C GLN A 208 -7.34 8.52 12.96
N TRP A 209 -8.27 8.89 13.85
CA TRP A 209 -8.86 10.23 13.82
C TRP A 209 -7.85 11.31 14.20
N VAL A 210 -6.95 11.07 15.15
CA VAL A 210 -5.87 12.00 15.47
C VAL A 210 -4.98 12.26 14.24
N ALA A 211 -4.56 11.22 13.53
CA ALA A 211 -3.78 11.37 12.30
C ALA A 211 -4.58 12.12 11.22
N ALA A 212 -5.85 11.75 11.00
CA ALA A 212 -6.72 12.40 10.03
C ALA A 212 -6.93 13.90 10.33
N LEU A 213 -7.16 14.26 11.60
CA LEU A 213 -7.30 15.65 12.03
C LEU A 213 -6.02 16.45 11.82
N LEU A 214 -4.84 15.86 11.99
CA LEU A 214 -3.57 16.51 11.68
C LEU A 214 -3.42 16.76 10.16
N PHE A 215 -3.83 15.81 9.32
CA PHE A 215 -3.88 16.02 7.87
C PHE A 215 -4.88 17.11 7.47
N LEU A 216 -6.09 17.11 8.05
CA LEU A 216 -7.10 18.14 7.81
C LEU A 216 -6.60 19.51 8.25
N ARG A 217 -5.97 19.61 9.42
CA ARG A 217 -5.36 20.85 9.90
C ARG A 217 -4.28 21.34 8.92
N ALA A 218 -3.42 20.43 8.44
CA ALA A 218 -2.40 20.79 7.47
C ALA A 218 -3.00 21.30 6.15
N LEU A 219 -4.09 20.68 5.69
CA LEU A 219 -4.83 21.10 4.50
C LEU A 219 -5.47 22.49 4.67
N LEU A 220 -6.10 22.75 5.83
CA LEU A 220 -6.70 24.04 6.16
C LEU A 220 -5.65 25.16 6.27
N HIS A 221 -4.45 24.84 6.74
CA HIS A 221 -3.33 25.79 6.84
C HIS A 221 -2.81 26.26 5.46
N GLU A 222 -3.03 25.51 4.38
CA GLU A 222 -2.67 25.94 3.02
C GLU A 222 -3.63 27.01 2.45
N LYS A 223 -4.76 27.28 3.14
CA LYS A 223 -5.73 28.36 2.81
C LYS A 223 -6.27 28.30 1.37
N VAL A 224 -6.34 27.12 0.77
CA VAL A 224 -6.92 26.92 -0.56
C VAL A 224 -8.46 26.81 -0.50
N PRO A 225 -9.20 27.13 -1.58
CA PRO A 225 -10.65 26.99 -1.62
C PRO A 225 -11.11 25.55 -1.34
N LEU A 226 -11.98 25.37 -0.35
CA LEU A 226 -12.48 24.04 0.07
C LEU A 226 -13.69 23.54 -0.74
N ARG A 227 -14.07 24.28 -1.79
CA ARG A 227 -15.23 23.95 -2.63
C ARG A 227 -15.04 22.62 -3.37
N VAL A 228 -16.13 21.86 -3.49
CA VAL A 228 -16.15 20.66 -4.32
C VAL A 228 -16.03 21.08 -5.80
N GLN A 229 -15.14 20.42 -6.53
CA GLN A 229 -14.91 20.62 -7.95
C GLN A 229 -15.26 19.31 -8.68
N PRO A 230 -16.46 19.21 -9.30
CA PRO A 230 -16.95 17.97 -9.88
C PRO A 230 -16.02 17.36 -10.93
N ASP A 231 -15.35 18.18 -11.75
CA ASP A 231 -14.45 17.70 -12.79
C ASP A 231 -13.19 17.04 -12.21
N VAL A 232 -12.61 17.64 -11.17
CA VAL A 232 -11.47 17.09 -10.45
C VAL A 232 -11.87 15.80 -9.73
N LEU A 233 -13.07 15.77 -9.13
CA LEU A 233 -13.60 14.57 -8.47
C LEU A 233 -13.82 13.42 -9.46
N ARG A 234 -14.37 13.71 -10.66
CA ARG A 234 -14.56 12.72 -11.72
C ARG A 234 -13.22 12.15 -12.21
N ALA A 235 -12.20 12.99 -12.36
CA ALA A 235 -10.86 12.55 -12.71
C ALA A 235 -10.23 11.67 -11.59
N GLN A 236 -10.43 12.01 -10.31
CA GLN A 236 -9.99 11.19 -9.18
C GLN A 236 -10.69 9.82 -9.20
N LEU A 237 -11.99 9.78 -9.44
CA LEU A 237 -12.77 8.54 -9.54
C LEU A 237 -12.34 7.67 -10.72
N THR A 238 -12.03 8.25 -11.87
CA THR A 238 -11.60 7.50 -13.06
C THR A 238 -10.26 6.82 -12.82
N MET A 239 -9.29 7.58 -12.29
CA MET A 239 -7.99 7.03 -11.89
C MET A 239 -8.13 6.01 -10.76
N GLY A 240 -9.00 6.31 -9.79
CA GLY A 240 -9.29 5.45 -8.66
C GLY A 240 -9.86 4.10 -9.05
N ARG A 241 -10.81 4.07 -9.99
CA ARG A 241 -11.35 2.83 -10.57
C ARG A 241 -10.24 1.95 -11.14
N ASP A 242 -9.31 2.54 -11.90
CA ASP A 242 -8.26 1.78 -12.56
C ASP A 242 -7.26 1.20 -11.56
N LEU A 243 -6.94 1.94 -10.49
CA LEU A 243 -6.10 1.46 -9.40
C LEU A 243 -6.82 0.42 -8.52
N LEU A 244 -8.11 0.60 -8.25
CA LEU A 244 -8.93 -0.37 -7.51
C LEU A 244 -9.00 -1.71 -8.23
N LEU A 245 -9.25 -1.70 -9.55
CA LEU A 245 -9.26 -2.91 -10.38
C LEU A 245 -7.90 -3.61 -10.37
N ARG A 246 -6.80 -2.84 -10.39
CA ARG A 246 -5.44 -3.37 -10.24
C ARG A 246 -5.26 -4.07 -8.89
N SER A 247 -5.65 -3.44 -7.79
CA SER A 247 -5.55 -4.02 -6.44
C SER A 247 -6.41 -5.27 -6.27
N MET A 248 -7.65 -5.26 -6.78
CA MET A 248 -8.53 -6.43 -6.74
C MET A 248 -7.96 -7.62 -7.52
N ALA A 249 -7.29 -7.37 -8.65
CA ALA A 249 -6.63 -8.43 -9.41
C ALA A 249 -5.48 -9.08 -8.63
N PHE A 250 -4.68 -8.28 -7.91
CA PHE A 250 -3.67 -8.79 -6.99
C PHE A 250 -4.30 -9.64 -5.89
N GLN A 251 -5.36 -9.14 -5.26
CA GLN A 251 -6.08 -9.85 -4.20
C GLN A 251 -6.58 -11.22 -4.68
N ALA A 252 -7.21 -11.28 -5.85
CA ALA A 252 -7.70 -12.51 -6.44
C ALA A 252 -6.57 -13.52 -6.73
N CYS A 253 -5.42 -13.04 -7.22
CA CYS A 253 -4.27 -13.90 -7.49
C CYS A 253 -3.69 -14.50 -6.21
N PHE A 254 -3.45 -13.68 -5.18
CA PHE A 254 -2.90 -14.17 -3.92
C PHE A 254 -3.87 -15.07 -3.16
N LEU A 255 -5.18 -14.78 -3.23
CA LEU A 255 -6.21 -15.68 -2.69
C LEU A 255 -6.19 -17.03 -3.40
N SER A 256 -6.11 -17.05 -4.74
CA SER A 256 -6.00 -18.28 -5.52
C SER A 256 -4.71 -19.05 -5.20
N ALA A 257 -3.58 -18.36 -5.05
CA ALA A 257 -2.30 -18.96 -4.68
C ALA A 257 -2.38 -19.64 -3.31
N GLY A 258 -2.93 -18.96 -2.30
CA GLY A 258 -3.14 -19.53 -0.97
C GLY A 258 -4.08 -20.73 -0.97
N ALA A 259 -5.19 -20.65 -1.73
CA ALA A 259 -6.14 -21.74 -1.87
C ALA A 259 -5.51 -22.99 -2.51
N VAL A 260 -4.68 -22.81 -3.55
CA VAL A 260 -3.95 -23.92 -4.18
C VAL A 260 -2.87 -24.47 -3.25
N ALA A 261 -2.11 -23.62 -2.54
CA ALA A 261 -1.14 -24.07 -1.55
C ALA A 261 -1.79 -24.98 -0.48
N ALA A 262 -3.03 -24.67 -0.07
CA ALA A 262 -3.80 -25.47 0.88
C ALA A 262 -4.16 -26.88 0.40
N ARG A 263 -4.14 -27.13 -0.91
CA ARG A 263 -4.32 -28.48 -1.47
C ARG A 263 -3.06 -29.34 -1.37
N PHE A 264 -1.90 -28.75 -1.14
CA PHE A 264 -0.61 -29.43 -1.00
C PHE A 264 -0.20 -29.69 0.45
N GLY A 265 -1.10 -29.44 1.41
CA GLY A 265 -0.90 -29.74 2.83
C GLY A 265 -0.48 -28.55 3.68
N ALA A 266 -0.56 -28.73 5.01
CA ALA A 266 -0.33 -27.66 5.98
C ALA A 266 1.08 -27.06 5.89
N ALA A 267 2.11 -27.89 5.71
CA ALA A 267 3.49 -27.42 5.59
C ALA A 267 3.69 -26.51 4.36
N ALA A 268 3.05 -26.84 3.23
CA ALA A 268 3.11 -26.03 2.01
C ALA A 268 2.43 -24.67 2.19
N VAL A 269 1.27 -24.63 2.85
CA VAL A 269 0.59 -23.36 3.20
C VAL A 269 1.46 -22.52 4.11
N ALA A 270 1.96 -23.09 5.20
CA ALA A 270 2.78 -22.38 6.16
C ALA A 270 4.03 -21.78 5.49
N ALA A 271 4.72 -22.59 4.67
CA ALA A 271 5.87 -22.13 3.89
C ALA A 271 5.51 -21.00 2.93
N HIS A 272 4.41 -21.14 2.18
CA HIS A 272 3.92 -20.08 1.29
C HIS A 272 3.62 -18.78 2.05
N GLN A 273 2.95 -18.86 3.20
CA GLN A 273 2.59 -17.68 4.00
C GLN A 273 3.83 -16.98 4.57
N VAL A 274 4.81 -17.73 5.08
CA VAL A 274 6.08 -17.15 5.56
C VAL A 274 6.76 -16.35 4.45
N VAL A 275 6.99 -16.96 3.28
CA VAL A 275 7.70 -16.29 2.19
C VAL A 275 6.85 -15.15 1.58
N LEU A 276 5.52 -15.29 1.54
CA LEU A 276 4.61 -14.23 1.09
C LEU A 276 4.63 -13.01 2.04
N GLN A 277 4.74 -13.23 3.35
CA GLN A 277 4.85 -12.14 4.32
C GLN A 277 6.18 -11.40 4.17
N VAL A 278 7.28 -12.14 3.97
CA VAL A 278 8.59 -11.54 3.65
C VAL A 278 8.52 -10.75 2.34
N TRP A 279 7.93 -11.33 1.28
CA TRP A 279 7.72 -10.64 0.01
C TRP A 279 6.92 -9.34 0.19
N SER A 280 5.83 -9.38 0.96
CA SER A 280 4.97 -8.22 1.21
C SER A 280 5.73 -7.11 1.94
N PHE A 281 6.56 -7.46 2.93
CA PHE A 281 7.43 -6.50 3.61
C PHE A 281 8.43 -5.85 2.64
N LEU A 282 9.11 -6.66 1.82
CA LEU A 282 10.08 -6.15 0.84
C LEU A 282 9.40 -5.31 -0.25
N ALA A 283 8.16 -5.63 -0.62
CA ALA A 283 7.36 -4.83 -1.51
C ALA A 283 7.09 -3.43 -0.94
N LEU A 284 6.80 -3.29 0.36
CA LEU A 284 6.64 -1.97 1.01
C LEU A 284 7.95 -1.16 0.98
N VAL A 285 9.10 -1.82 1.13
CA VAL A 285 10.41 -1.17 1.00
C VAL A 285 10.61 -0.62 -0.41
N LEU A 286 10.37 -1.42 -1.44
CA LEU A 286 10.49 -0.98 -2.83
C LEU A 286 9.43 0.06 -3.22
N ASP A 287 8.23 -0.03 -2.67
CA ASP A 287 7.14 0.91 -2.88
C ASP A 287 7.47 2.32 -2.33
N SER A 288 8.23 2.41 -1.24
CA SER A 288 8.74 3.69 -0.75
C SER A 288 9.61 4.43 -1.80
N LEU A 289 10.36 3.70 -2.61
CA LEU A 289 11.14 4.25 -3.72
C LEU A 289 10.25 4.60 -4.91
N ALA A 290 9.22 3.79 -5.17
CA ALA A 290 8.20 4.08 -6.18
C ALA A 290 7.48 5.40 -5.89
N ILE A 291 7.13 5.67 -4.62
CA ILE A 291 6.52 6.94 -4.19
C ILE A 291 7.43 8.14 -4.47
N ALA A 292 8.73 8.01 -4.21
CA ALA A 292 9.70 9.06 -4.54
C ALA A 292 9.80 9.27 -6.06
N ALA A 293 9.82 8.19 -6.85
CA ALA A 293 9.79 8.24 -8.31
C ALA A 293 8.55 8.98 -8.81
N GLN A 294 7.39 8.61 -8.28
CA GLN A 294 6.09 9.16 -8.65
C GLN A 294 6.03 10.67 -8.45
N SER A 295 6.47 11.15 -7.29
CA SER A 295 6.46 12.57 -6.97
C SER A 295 7.44 13.37 -7.83
N LEU A 296 8.68 12.89 -7.99
CA LEU A 296 9.70 13.61 -8.76
C LEU A 296 9.42 13.61 -10.27
N VAL A 297 8.97 12.49 -10.83
CA VAL A 297 8.61 12.40 -12.26
C VAL A 297 7.35 13.20 -12.56
N GLY A 298 6.33 13.12 -11.70
CA GLY A 298 5.12 13.92 -11.84
C GLY A 298 5.44 15.41 -11.88
N ALA A 299 6.28 15.89 -10.95
CA ALA A 299 6.72 17.28 -10.94
C ALA A 299 7.53 17.67 -12.20
N ALA A 300 8.45 16.81 -12.65
CA ALA A 300 9.24 17.10 -13.85
C ALA A 300 8.38 17.18 -15.13
N LEU A 301 7.37 16.31 -15.27
CA LEU A 301 6.43 16.34 -16.40
C LEU A 301 5.47 17.53 -16.32
N GLY A 302 4.99 17.86 -15.12
CA GLY A 302 4.18 19.04 -14.87
C GLY A 302 4.89 20.35 -15.23
N ALA A 303 6.20 20.42 -14.97
CA ALA A 303 7.07 21.53 -15.36
C ALA A 303 7.38 21.57 -16.87
N GLY A 304 6.90 20.61 -17.68
CA GLY A 304 7.27 20.48 -19.10
C GLY A 304 8.70 19.97 -19.33
N GLN A 305 9.44 19.61 -18.29
CA GLN A 305 10.86 19.23 -18.36
C GLN A 305 11.04 17.75 -18.69
N VAL A 306 10.67 17.36 -19.91
CA VAL A 306 10.69 15.96 -20.39
C VAL A 306 12.07 15.28 -20.23
N ALA A 307 13.15 15.99 -20.59
CA ALA A 307 14.51 15.46 -20.45
C ALA A 307 14.88 15.21 -18.98
N HIS A 308 14.48 16.11 -18.09
CA HIS A 308 14.66 15.95 -16.66
C HIS A 308 13.86 14.76 -16.13
N ALA A 309 12.58 14.62 -16.52
CA ALA A 309 11.73 13.49 -16.14
C ALA A 309 12.36 12.14 -16.53
N LYS A 310 12.95 12.04 -17.73
CA LYS A 310 13.68 10.84 -18.17
C LYS A 310 14.93 10.57 -17.33
N SER A 311 15.71 11.61 -17.00
CA SER A 311 16.86 11.48 -16.11
C SER A 311 16.47 11.04 -14.70
N VAL A 312 15.38 11.58 -14.15
CA VAL A 312 14.84 11.20 -12.83
C VAL A 312 14.42 9.73 -12.86
N ALA A 313 13.63 9.32 -13.85
CA ALA A 313 13.18 7.94 -14.01
C ALA A 313 14.35 6.96 -14.06
N TRP A 314 15.40 7.27 -14.83
CA TRP A 314 16.60 6.44 -14.90
C TRP A 314 17.32 6.33 -13.55
N ARG A 315 17.55 7.44 -12.87
CA ARG A 315 18.25 7.47 -11.57
C ARG A 315 17.49 6.71 -10.48
N VAL A 316 16.17 6.90 -10.41
CA VAL A 316 15.35 6.19 -9.41
C VAL A 316 15.28 4.69 -9.75
N THR A 317 15.19 4.32 -11.02
CA THR A 317 15.24 2.91 -11.45
C THR A 317 16.58 2.27 -11.08
N LEU A 318 17.70 2.95 -11.31
CA LEU A 318 19.02 2.45 -10.91
C LEU A 318 19.09 2.25 -9.39
N PHE A 319 18.68 3.25 -8.60
CA PHE A 319 18.71 3.15 -7.15
C PHE A 319 17.81 2.03 -6.61
N SER A 320 16.61 1.88 -7.15
CA SER A 320 15.69 0.80 -6.78
C SER A 320 16.18 -0.58 -7.22
N THR A 321 16.86 -0.67 -8.37
CA THR A 321 17.52 -1.91 -8.81
C THR A 321 18.65 -2.28 -7.86
N MET A 322 19.49 -1.31 -7.47
CA MET A 322 20.55 -1.54 -6.48
C MET A 322 19.97 -1.99 -5.13
N ALA A 323 18.90 -1.36 -4.66
CA ALA A 323 18.19 -1.79 -3.46
C ALA A 323 17.66 -3.23 -3.60
N GLY A 324 17.03 -3.57 -4.73
CA GLY A 324 16.56 -4.92 -5.03
C GLY A 324 17.69 -5.96 -5.07
N VAL A 325 18.85 -5.62 -5.62
CA VAL A 325 20.04 -6.48 -5.64
C VAL A 325 20.61 -6.67 -4.24
N VAL A 326 20.72 -5.60 -3.45
CA VAL A 326 21.19 -5.67 -2.06
C VAL A 326 20.25 -6.55 -1.23
N LEU A 327 18.93 -6.33 -1.33
CA LEU A 327 17.94 -7.17 -0.67
C LEU A 327 18.04 -8.62 -1.13
N SER A 328 18.16 -8.88 -2.44
CA SER A 328 18.38 -10.23 -2.97
C SER A 328 19.60 -10.90 -2.35
N LEU A 329 20.74 -10.21 -2.30
CA LEU A 329 21.98 -10.75 -1.71
C LEU A 329 21.83 -11.04 -0.22
N VAL A 330 21.22 -10.13 0.55
CA VAL A 330 20.96 -10.31 1.98
C VAL A 330 20.11 -11.56 2.23
N PHE A 331 19.05 -11.77 1.46
CA PHE A 331 18.17 -12.92 1.61
C PHE A 331 18.77 -14.23 1.03
N ALA A 332 19.66 -14.14 0.04
CA ALA A 332 20.42 -15.28 -0.47
C ALA A 332 21.42 -15.79 0.58
N VAL A 333 22.22 -14.89 1.15
CA VAL A 333 23.19 -15.22 2.21
C VAL A 333 22.48 -15.65 3.49
N GLY A 334 21.36 -15.01 3.81
CA GLY A 334 20.53 -15.37 4.96
C GLY A 334 19.66 -16.61 4.76
N SER A 335 19.75 -17.34 3.65
CA SER A 335 18.86 -18.48 3.35
C SER A 335 18.90 -19.63 4.36
N SER A 336 20.01 -19.81 5.07
CA SER A 336 20.13 -20.81 6.14
C SER A 336 19.72 -20.29 7.53
N VAL A 337 19.71 -18.98 7.73
CA VAL A 337 19.52 -18.35 9.05
C VAL A 337 18.14 -17.73 9.20
N LEU A 338 17.59 -17.14 8.13
CA LEU A 338 16.34 -16.40 8.18
C LEU A 338 15.10 -17.31 8.26
N PRO A 339 14.94 -18.40 7.47
CA PRO A 339 13.76 -19.27 7.58
C PRO A 339 13.53 -19.87 8.99
N PRO A 340 14.57 -20.36 9.71
CA PRO A 340 14.42 -20.87 11.08
C PRO A 340 13.92 -19.83 12.10
N VAL A 341 14.08 -18.53 11.83
CA VAL A 341 13.53 -17.47 12.71
C VAL A 341 11.99 -17.50 12.73
N PHE A 342 11.36 -17.98 11.66
CA PHE A 342 9.90 -18.01 11.55
C PHE A 342 9.27 -19.30 12.06
N THR A 343 10.01 -20.42 12.07
CA THR A 343 9.49 -21.72 12.50
C THR A 343 10.61 -22.73 12.74
N ASP A 344 10.42 -23.61 13.72
CA ASP A 344 11.27 -24.76 14.00
C ASP A 344 10.78 -26.06 13.32
N ASP A 345 9.62 -26.02 12.64
CA ASP A 345 9.03 -27.18 11.98
C ASP A 345 9.84 -27.56 10.73
N GLN A 346 10.50 -28.71 10.78
CA GLN A 346 11.36 -29.21 9.71
C GLN A 346 10.60 -29.42 8.39
N SER A 347 9.32 -29.78 8.44
CA SER A 347 8.50 -29.96 7.23
C SER A 347 8.21 -28.62 6.54
N VAL A 348 8.00 -27.55 7.31
CA VAL A 348 7.80 -26.19 6.80
C VAL A 348 9.12 -25.64 6.27
N LEU A 349 10.21 -25.80 7.00
CA LEU A 349 11.55 -25.35 6.58
C LEU A 349 11.97 -26.02 5.26
N ALA A 350 11.73 -27.32 5.12
CA ALA A 350 11.96 -28.03 3.86
C ALA A 350 11.11 -27.45 2.71
N ALA A 351 9.83 -27.14 2.97
CA ALA A 351 8.93 -26.56 1.99
C ALA A 351 9.27 -25.10 1.64
N ILE A 352 9.90 -24.32 2.54
CA ILE A 352 10.33 -22.93 2.29
C ILE A 352 11.44 -22.87 1.23
N GLY A 353 12.26 -23.90 1.07
CA GLY A 353 13.42 -23.86 0.17
C GLY A 353 13.08 -23.41 -1.26
N VAL A 354 12.00 -23.95 -1.84
CA VAL A 354 11.55 -23.58 -3.19
C VAL A 354 11.11 -22.10 -3.28
N PRO A 355 10.09 -21.65 -2.53
CA PRO A 355 9.62 -20.27 -2.62
C PRO A 355 10.68 -19.23 -2.22
N TRP A 356 11.61 -19.57 -1.31
CA TRP A 356 12.69 -18.68 -0.90
C TRP A 356 13.61 -18.29 -2.07
N TRP A 357 14.01 -19.25 -2.90
CA TRP A 357 14.89 -18.96 -4.03
C TRP A 357 14.16 -18.22 -5.16
N PHE A 358 12.87 -18.45 -5.36
CA PHE A 358 12.05 -17.61 -6.22
C PHE A 358 12.01 -16.16 -5.72
N LEU A 359 11.76 -15.97 -4.42
CA LEU A 359 11.81 -14.66 -3.76
C LEU A 359 13.16 -13.96 -4.02
N VAL A 360 14.27 -14.63 -3.73
CA VAL A 360 15.62 -14.08 -3.92
C VAL A 360 15.86 -13.68 -5.38
N ALA A 361 15.49 -14.54 -6.33
CA ALA A 361 15.73 -14.31 -7.76
C ALA A 361 14.86 -13.18 -8.33
N GLN A 362 13.64 -12.98 -7.82
CA GLN A 362 12.74 -11.96 -8.34
C GLN A 362 13.00 -10.54 -7.78
N LEU A 363 13.74 -10.40 -6.67
CA LEU A 363 13.95 -9.09 -6.02
C LEU A 363 14.64 -8.03 -6.91
N PRO A 364 15.67 -8.34 -7.72
CA PRO A 364 16.24 -7.38 -8.66
C PRO A 364 15.23 -6.93 -9.72
N VAL A 365 14.43 -7.86 -10.23
CA VAL A 365 13.33 -7.58 -11.18
C VAL A 365 12.28 -6.70 -10.51
N ALA A 366 11.92 -7.00 -9.26
CA ALA A 366 10.99 -6.21 -8.47
C ALA A 366 11.48 -4.77 -8.27
N GLY A 367 12.76 -4.59 -7.99
CA GLY A 367 13.37 -3.25 -7.86
C GLY A 367 13.13 -2.39 -9.11
N ILE A 368 13.30 -2.95 -10.30
CA ILE A 368 13.03 -2.25 -11.56
C ILE A 368 11.52 -1.98 -11.72
N VAL A 369 10.68 -3.02 -11.54
CA VAL A 369 9.23 -2.92 -11.76
C VAL A 369 8.58 -1.89 -10.83
N PHE A 370 8.92 -1.87 -9.55
CA PHE A 370 8.35 -0.91 -8.59
C PHE A 370 8.81 0.52 -8.88
N ALA A 371 10.06 0.74 -9.28
CA ALA A 371 10.50 2.08 -9.68
C ALA A 371 9.73 2.56 -10.93
N LEU A 372 9.63 1.71 -11.95
CA LEU A 372 8.90 2.05 -13.18
C LEU A 372 7.40 2.19 -12.94
N ASP A 373 6.81 1.45 -12.00
CA ASP A 373 5.44 1.69 -11.55
C ASP A 373 5.28 3.10 -11.00
N GLY A 374 6.20 3.54 -10.13
CA GLY A 374 6.22 4.90 -9.62
C GLY A 374 6.35 5.95 -10.74
N VAL A 375 7.25 5.72 -11.69
CA VAL A 375 7.44 6.59 -12.88
C VAL A 375 6.14 6.71 -13.68
N LEU A 376 5.50 5.59 -14.01
CA LEU A 376 4.27 5.56 -14.82
C LEU A 376 3.07 6.14 -14.06
N LEU A 377 2.97 5.91 -12.74
CA LEU A 377 1.98 6.58 -11.89
C LEU A 377 2.20 8.10 -11.88
N GLY A 378 3.45 8.57 -11.76
CA GLY A 378 3.78 9.99 -11.80
C GLY A 378 3.46 10.62 -13.16
N ALA A 379 3.57 9.81 -14.22
CA ALA A 379 3.15 10.17 -15.56
C ALA A 379 1.62 10.13 -15.78
N GLY A 380 0.82 9.74 -14.78
CA GLY A 380 -0.64 9.61 -14.93
C GLY A 380 -1.09 8.41 -15.76
N ASP A 381 -0.18 7.48 -16.09
CA ASP A 381 -0.42 6.37 -17.01
C ASP A 381 -1.10 5.15 -16.35
N ALA A 382 -2.06 5.42 -15.47
CA ALA A 382 -2.73 4.41 -14.65
C ALA A 382 -3.49 3.37 -15.48
N LYS A 383 -4.08 3.78 -16.61
CA LYS A 383 -4.82 2.88 -17.51
C LYS A 383 -3.90 1.83 -18.13
N PHE A 384 -2.71 2.21 -18.57
CA PHE A 384 -1.72 1.26 -19.08
C PHE A 384 -1.28 0.30 -17.98
N MET A 385 -0.94 0.82 -16.79
CA MET A 385 -0.51 0.00 -15.66
C MET A 385 -1.56 -1.01 -15.22
N ARG A 386 -2.83 -0.60 -15.17
CA ARG A 386 -3.97 -1.48 -14.90
C ARG A 386 -4.01 -2.63 -15.92
N ASN A 387 -3.99 -2.31 -17.22
CA ASN A 387 -4.04 -3.32 -18.27
C ASN A 387 -2.84 -4.26 -18.22
N ALA A 388 -1.63 -3.72 -18.08
CA ALA A 388 -0.41 -4.53 -17.96
C ALA A 388 -0.46 -5.47 -16.76
N THR A 389 -0.96 -5.00 -15.61
CA THR A 389 -1.10 -5.83 -14.40
C THR A 389 -2.17 -6.90 -14.57
N LEU A 390 -3.34 -6.56 -15.13
CA LEU A 390 -4.40 -7.53 -15.39
C LEU A 390 -3.97 -8.60 -16.39
N THR A 391 -3.32 -8.21 -17.49
CA THR A 391 -2.79 -9.17 -18.46
C THR A 391 -1.72 -10.06 -17.84
N SER A 392 -0.82 -9.50 -17.04
CA SER A 392 0.22 -10.30 -16.34
C SER A 392 -0.41 -11.28 -15.35
N ALA A 393 -1.48 -10.88 -14.65
CA ALA A 393 -2.21 -11.73 -13.72
C ALA A 393 -2.92 -12.89 -14.44
N LEU A 394 -3.66 -12.58 -15.51
CA LEU A 394 -4.47 -13.55 -16.25
C LEU A 394 -3.64 -14.51 -17.11
N VAL A 395 -2.53 -14.04 -17.68
CA VAL A 395 -1.70 -14.84 -18.60
C VAL A 395 -0.49 -15.46 -17.89
N GLY A 396 0.06 -14.79 -16.89
CA GLY A 396 1.24 -15.24 -16.16
C GLY A 396 0.91 -15.95 -14.85
N PHE A 397 0.23 -15.27 -13.95
CA PHE A 397 0.09 -15.76 -12.56
C PHE A 397 -0.91 -16.91 -12.43
N LEU A 398 -2.18 -16.66 -12.77
CA LEU A 398 -3.28 -17.60 -12.55
C LEU A 398 -3.10 -18.93 -13.29
N PRO A 399 -2.68 -18.96 -14.57
CA PRO A 399 -2.50 -20.22 -15.28
C PRO A 399 -1.46 -21.11 -14.60
N LEU A 400 -0.31 -20.57 -14.19
CA LEU A 400 0.73 -21.36 -13.53
C LEU A 400 0.31 -21.84 -12.14
N ILE A 401 -0.48 -21.05 -11.40
CA ILE A 401 -1.09 -21.51 -10.14
C ILE A 401 -2.01 -22.71 -10.38
N TRP A 402 -2.92 -22.63 -11.36
CA TRP A 402 -3.89 -23.71 -11.63
C TRP A 402 -3.24 -24.93 -12.29
N LEU A 403 -2.24 -24.74 -13.14
CA LEU A 403 -1.42 -25.84 -13.66
C LEU A 403 -0.66 -26.54 -12.53
N SER A 404 -0.21 -25.80 -11.50
CA SER A 404 0.36 -26.41 -10.31
C SER A 404 -0.63 -27.37 -9.65
N LEU A 405 -1.90 -26.95 -9.52
CA LEU A 405 -2.96 -27.78 -8.96
C LEU A 405 -3.22 -29.05 -9.79
N ILE A 406 -3.19 -28.94 -11.13
CA ILE A 406 -3.47 -30.04 -12.06
C ILE A 406 -2.30 -31.06 -12.10
N TYR A 407 -1.08 -30.57 -12.23
CA TYR A 407 0.12 -31.41 -12.45
C TYR A 407 0.90 -31.71 -11.17
N GLY A 408 0.45 -31.20 -10.03
CA GLY A 408 1.07 -31.46 -8.74
C GLY A 408 2.42 -30.77 -8.52
N TRP A 409 2.68 -29.62 -9.15
CA TRP A 409 3.96 -28.91 -9.01
C TRP A 409 4.15 -28.24 -7.63
N GLY A 410 3.11 -28.23 -6.79
CA GLY A 410 3.16 -27.67 -5.44
C GLY A 410 3.54 -26.19 -5.41
N LEU A 411 4.45 -25.81 -4.52
CA LEU A 411 4.91 -24.42 -4.37
C LEU A 411 5.72 -23.93 -5.57
N PHE A 412 6.36 -24.83 -6.32
CA PHE A 412 7.11 -24.46 -7.51
C PHE A 412 6.20 -23.80 -8.55
N GLY A 413 5.04 -24.40 -8.83
CA GLY A 413 4.07 -23.83 -9.78
C GLY A 413 3.51 -22.48 -9.32
N ILE A 414 3.19 -22.34 -8.03
CA ILE A 414 2.67 -21.07 -7.47
C ILE A 414 3.71 -19.94 -7.60
N TRP A 415 4.96 -20.18 -7.22
CA TRP A 415 6.01 -19.15 -7.22
C TRP A 415 6.61 -18.91 -8.60
N SER A 416 6.59 -19.92 -9.48
CA SER A 416 6.83 -19.70 -10.91
C SER A 416 5.79 -18.75 -11.49
N GLY A 417 4.51 -18.90 -11.13
CA GLY A 417 3.42 -17.97 -11.50
C GLY A 417 3.68 -16.53 -11.07
N LEU A 418 4.05 -16.32 -9.79
CA LEU A 418 4.38 -14.98 -9.29
C LEU A 418 5.61 -14.39 -10.01
N SER A 419 6.60 -15.21 -10.30
CA SER A 419 7.82 -14.79 -11.00
C SER A 419 7.54 -14.42 -12.45
N THR A 420 6.75 -15.24 -13.18
CA THR A 420 6.28 -14.94 -14.53
C THR A 420 5.44 -13.67 -14.56
N PHE A 421 4.58 -13.48 -13.57
CA PHE A 421 3.85 -12.22 -13.38
C PHE A 421 4.78 -11.02 -13.28
N MET A 422 5.82 -11.10 -12.43
CA MET A 422 6.80 -10.02 -12.28
C MET A 422 7.61 -9.77 -13.55
N VAL A 423 7.99 -10.82 -14.28
CA VAL A 423 8.71 -10.71 -15.56
C VAL A 423 7.83 -10.10 -16.65
N LEU A 424 6.57 -10.53 -16.80
CA LEU A 424 5.63 -9.94 -17.75
C LEU A 424 5.42 -8.46 -17.45
N ARG A 425 5.28 -8.10 -16.16
CA ARG A 425 5.20 -6.70 -15.75
C ARG A 425 6.45 -5.94 -16.14
N LEU A 426 7.65 -6.47 -15.88
CA LEU A 426 8.92 -5.87 -16.31
C LEU A 426 8.94 -5.62 -17.82
N VAL A 427 8.50 -6.59 -18.63
CA VAL A 427 8.41 -6.43 -20.08
C VAL A 427 7.47 -5.29 -20.45
N PHE A 428 6.26 -5.25 -19.88
CA PHE A 428 5.28 -4.19 -20.19
C PHE A 428 5.75 -2.81 -19.74
N VAL A 429 6.15 -2.64 -18.47
CA VAL A 429 6.56 -1.33 -17.95
C VAL A 429 7.90 -0.89 -18.53
N GLY A 430 8.82 -1.82 -18.78
CA GLY A 430 10.08 -1.57 -19.46
C GLY A 430 9.87 -1.11 -20.89
N TRP A 431 9.06 -1.83 -21.68
CA TRP A 431 8.69 -1.42 -23.04
C TRP A 431 8.06 -0.02 -23.05
N ARG A 432 7.12 0.23 -22.13
CA ARG A 432 6.48 1.54 -22.00
C ARG A 432 7.52 2.62 -21.71
N ALA A 433 8.42 2.38 -20.75
CA ALA A 433 9.49 3.30 -20.38
C ALA A 433 10.44 3.62 -21.55
N PHE A 434 10.89 2.61 -22.29
CA PHE A 434 11.77 2.77 -23.46
C PHE A 434 11.08 3.43 -24.65
N SER A 435 9.78 3.16 -24.86
CA SER A 435 9.02 3.76 -25.96
C SER A 435 8.85 5.28 -25.84
N GLY A 436 9.09 5.85 -24.65
CA GLY A 436 8.93 7.28 -24.38
C GLY A 436 7.48 7.77 -24.39
N ARG A 437 6.50 6.93 -24.71
CA ARG A 437 5.08 7.30 -24.82
C ARG A 437 4.41 7.72 -23.50
N TRP A 438 5.12 7.55 -22.38
CA TRP A 438 4.71 8.04 -21.04
C TRP A 438 5.13 9.50 -20.80
N LEU A 439 6.03 10.06 -21.62
CA LEU A 439 6.54 11.42 -21.49
C LEU A 439 5.54 12.45 -22.05
N VAL A 440 4.35 12.50 -21.48
CA VAL A 440 3.33 13.50 -21.82
C VAL A 440 3.48 14.69 -20.86
N PRO A 441 3.99 15.85 -21.34
CA PRO A 441 4.16 17.03 -20.51
C PRO A 441 2.81 17.68 -20.17
N GLY A 442 2.80 18.45 -19.10
CA GLY A 442 1.64 19.22 -18.64
C GLY A 442 0.96 18.60 -17.43
N THR A 443 -0.17 19.20 -17.08
CA THR A 443 -0.89 18.96 -15.83
C THR A 443 -2.13 18.08 -15.96
N ALA A 444 -2.55 17.81 -17.19
CA ALA A 444 -3.71 16.99 -17.51
C ALA A 444 -3.43 15.48 -17.34
#